data_AF-A0A1J3EFX3-F1
#
_entry.id   AF-A0A1J3EFX3-F1
#
_cell.length_a   1.000
_cell.length_b   1.000
_cell.length_c   1.000
_cell.angle_alpha   90.00
_cell.angle_beta   90.00
_cell.angle_gamma   90.00
#
_symmetry.space_group_name_H-M   'P 1'
#
loop_
_entity.id
_entity.type
_entity.pdbx_description
1 polymer ?
#
loop_
_entity_poly.entity_id
_entity_poly.type
_entity_poly.pdbx_seq_one_letter_code
_entity_poly.pdbx_strand_id
1 'polypeptide(L)'
;MEFPPASSAELDVFLSFRGFDTRNNFTGHLQKALRLRGIDSFIDDKLRRGDDLTALFDRIEQSKIAIIVFSKNYGNSAWCLRELVKILQCRARNNQLVIPIFYKIEKSDLKKVHRYFFTHVTEDEISSWEAALATASNISGYVVNETSTPEARLVDDIAIDTFKKLNDLAPIGNEGLVGVESRLEILEKLLTCDELDSVQIIGIIGMGGIGKTTLADCLYGRMRGQFDGGCFLSNVRENSGRNGLESLLQKLFSTLLNDRDLEIGAPGNAHERFERRLKSKKLLIVLDDVNDEKQIKYLMGHCKWYQGGSRIIITTRDSKLIDAIKGRKYILPQLNYR
;
A
#
# COMPACT_ATOMS: atom_id res chain seq x y z
N MET A 1 -36.40 0.73 -15.67
CA MET A 1 -35.50 0.54 -14.52
C MET A 1 -34.09 0.69 -15.05
N GLU A 2 -33.55 1.90 -14.92
CA GLU A 2 -32.16 2.18 -15.26
C GLU A 2 -31.27 1.54 -14.20
N PHE A 3 -30.27 0.79 -14.63
CA PHE A 3 -29.23 0.29 -13.74
C PHE A 3 -28.45 1.48 -13.20
N PRO A 4 -28.10 1.52 -11.91
CA PRO A 4 -27.21 2.55 -11.40
C PRO A 4 -25.86 2.44 -12.15
N PRO A 5 -25.21 3.56 -12.50
CA PRO A 5 -23.90 3.52 -13.12
C PRO A 5 -22.93 2.76 -12.20
N ALA A 6 -22.10 1.91 -12.80
CA ALA A 6 -21.02 1.24 -12.08
C ALA A 6 -20.21 2.29 -11.33
N SER A 7 -20.03 2.13 -10.02
CA SER A 7 -19.18 3.02 -9.22
C SER A 7 -17.83 3.17 -9.92
N SER A 8 -17.47 4.39 -10.34
CA SER A 8 -16.15 4.67 -10.91
C SER A 8 -15.12 4.35 -9.83
N ALA A 9 -14.33 3.28 -10.03
CA ALA A 9 -13.28 2.92 -9.08
C ALA A 9 -12.29 4.10 -8.98
N GLU A 10 -12.21 4.71 -7.79
CA GLU A 10 -11.17 5.70 -7.48
C GLU A 10 -9.80 5.04 -7.60
N LEU A 11 -8.85 5.74 -8.23
CA LEU A 11 -7.47 5.30 -8.33
C LEU A 11 -6.66 5.93 -7.20
N ASP A 12 -5.73 5.19 -6.60
CA ASP A 12 -4.88 5.78 -5.56
C ASP A 12 -3.84 6.70 -6.19
N VAL A 13 -3.16 6.23 -7.25
CA VAL A 13 -2.02 6.93 -7.86
C VAL A 13 -2.11 6.98 -9.39
N PHE A 14 -1.86 8.16 -9.96
CA PHE A 14 -1.53 8.34 -11.38
C PHE A 14 -0.02 8.50 -11.57
N LEU A 15 0.59 7.72 -12.45
CA LEU A 15 2.01 7.82 -12.80
C LEU A 15 2.19 8.48 -14.17
N SER A 16 2.70 9.71 -14.21
CA SER A 16 3.12 10.40 -15.44
C SER A 16 4.63 10.29 -15.64
N PHE A 17 5.07 9.85 -16.81
CA PHE A 17 6.48 9.61 -17.10
C PHE A 17 6.73 9.52 -18.61
N ARG A 18 8.00 9.66 -19.02
CA ARG A 18 8.39 9.38 -20.39
C ARG A 18 8.66 7.90 -20.58
N GLY A 19 7.73 7.21 -21.24
CA GLY A 19 7.86 5.76 -21.44
C GLY A 19 9.14 5.30 -22.15
N PHE A 20 9.71 6.12 -23.03
CA PHE A 20 10.99 5.82 -23.68
C PHE A 20 12.17 5.81 -22.70
N ASP A 21 12.12 6.64 -21.65
CA ASP A 21 13.25 6.86 -20.75
C ASP A 21 13.21 5.91 -19.55
N THR A 22 12.05 5.80 -18.88
CA THR A 22 12.01 5.23 -17.52
C THR A 22 11.15 3.98 -17.34
N ARG A 23 10.42 3.57 -18.37
CA ARG A 23 9.40 2.51 -18.26
C ARG A 23 9.93 1.18 -17.75
N ASN A 24 10.95 0.65 -18.41
CA ASN A 24 11.51 -0.67 -18.14
C ASN A 24 12.61 -0.64 -17.07
N ASN A 25 12.77 0.49 -16.38
CA ASN A 25 13.74 0.67 -15.30
C ASN A 25 13.04 1.26 -14.06
N PHE A 26 13.41 2.46 -13.64
CA PHE A 26 12.92 3.17 -12.46
C PHE A 26 11.38 3.17 -12.32
N THR A 27 10.63 3.55 -13.35
CA THR A 27 9.15 3.60 -13.26
C THR A 27 8.54 2.20 -13.08
N GLY A 28 9.07 1.19 -13.76
CA GLY A 28 8.63 -0.20 -13.59
C GLY A 28 8.90 -0.74 -12.19
N HIS A 29 10.06 -0.40 -11.61
CA HIS A 29 10.37 -0.75 -10.22
C HIS A 29 9.49 0.00 -9.23
N LEU A 30 9.24 1.29 -9.45
CA LEU A 30 8.34 2.10 -8.64
C LEU A 30 6.91 1.53 -8.64
N GLN A 31 6.36 1.19 -9.81
CA GLN A 31 5.05 0.56 -9.92
C GLN A 31 4.97 -0.75 -9.13
N LYS A 32 6.00 -1.59 -9.24
CA LYS A 32 6.07 -2.84 -8.50
C LYS A 32 6.06 -2.59 -6.99
N ALA A 33 6.83 -1.62 -6.50
CA ALA A 33 6.90 -1.29 -5.07
C ALA A 33 5.56 -0.75 -4.55
N LEU A 34 4.89 0.14 -5.29
CA LEU A 34 3.55 0.63 -4.98
C LEU A 34 2.55 -0.53 -4.87
N ARG A 35 2.54 -1.42 -5.88
CA ARG A 35 1.66 -2.60 -5.90
C ARG A 35 1.92 -3.55 -4.72
N LEU A 36 3.18 -3.79 -4.36
CA LEU A 36 3.52 -4.64 -3.21
C LEU A 36 3.01 -4.07 -1.88
N ARG A 37 2.81 -2.75 -1.81
CA ARG A 37 2.18 -2.05 -0.69
C ARG A 37 0.65 -1.97 -0.78
N GLY A 38 0.05 -2.54 -1.82
CA GLY A 38 -1.40 -2.54 -2.02
C GLY A 38 -1.95 -1.22 -2.56
N ILE A 39 -1.10 -0.36 -3.11
CA ILE A 39 -1.51 0.89 -3.76
C ILE A 39 -1.86 0.59 -5.21
N ASP A 40 -3.08 0.94 -5.63
CA ASP A 40 -3.47 0.83 -7.04
C ASP A 40 -2.94 2.01 -7.84
N SER A 41 -2.11 1.73 -8.83
CA SER A 41 -1.45 2.77 -9.62
C SER A 41 -1.75 2.60 -11.11
N PHE A 42 -2.29 3.66 -11.69
CA PHE A 42 -2.48 3.75 -13.12
C PHE A 42 -1.22 4.28 -13.78
N ILE A 43 -0.73 3.54 -14.76
CA ILE A 43 0.33 3.94 -15.67
C ILE A 43 -0.32 4.22 -17.01
N ASP A 44 -0.02 5.36 -17.61
CA ASP A 44 -0.29 5.54 -19.02
C ASP A 44 0.69 4.70 -19.85
N ASP A 45 0.33 3.42 -20.00
CA ASP A 45 0.93 2.55 -20.98
C ASP A 45 0.22 2.80 -22.30
N LYS A 46 0.60 3.88 -22.99
CA LYS A 46 0.15 4.25 -24.34
C LYS A 46 -1.24 3.67 -24.59
N LEU A 47 -2.25 4.26 -23.93
CA LEU A 47 -3.67 3.95 -24.12
C LEU A 47 -3.87 3.31 -25.50
N ARG A 48 -4.30 2.03 -25.46
CA ARG A 48 -4.47 1.14 -26.61
C ARG A 48 -4.78 1.97 -27.85
N ARG A 49 -3.88 1.96 -28.85
CA ARG A 49 -4.03 2.71 -30.12
C ARG A 49 -5.51 2.86 -30.49
N GLY A 50 -6.12 4.04 -30.21
CA GLY A 50 -7.55 4.28 -30.45
C GLY A 50 -8.35 4.93 -29.31
N ASP A 51 -7.89 4.91 -28.04
CA ASP A 51 -8.62 5.58 -26.95
C ASP A 51 -8.42 7.13 -26.98
N ASP A 52 -9.48 7.88 -26.66
CA ASP A 52 -9.54 9.34 -26.68
C ASP A 52 -8.83 10.00 -25.47
N LEU A 53 -8.29 11.21 -25.66
CA LEU A 53 -7.61 12.03 -24.64
C LEU A 53 -8.47 12.29 -23.40
N THR A 54 -9.80 12.29 -23.58
CA THR A 54 -10.79 12.46 -22.51
C THR A 54 -10.67 11.38 -21.44
N ALA A 55 -10.53 10.11 -21.84
CA ALA A 55 -10.45 8.99 -20.89
C ALA A 55 -9.20 9.08 -20.00
N LEU A 56 -8.09 9.62 -20.50
CA LEU A 56 -6.87 9.83 -19.71
C LEU A 56 -7.06 10.92 -18.65
N PHE A 57 -7.66 12.05 -19.05
CA PHE A 57 -7.90 13.17 -18.15
C PHE A 57 -8.85 12.80 -17.01
N ASP A 58 -9.83 11.93 -17.27
CA ASP A 58 -10.69 11.36 -16.24
C ASP A 58 -9.88 10.54 -15.22
N ARG A 59 -8.90 9.75 -15.67
CA ARG A 59 -8.01 8.99 -14.76
C ARG A 59 -7.15 9.90 -13.90
N ILE A 60 -6.66 10.99 -14.47
CA ILE A 60 -5.91 12.00 -13.71
C ILE A 60 -6.82 12.63 -12.64
N GLU A 61 -8.05 13.00 -13.00
CA GLU A 61 -9.02 13.58 -12.05
C GLU A 61 -9.46 12.63 -10.94
N GLN A 62 -9.61 11.34 -11.26
CA GLN A 62 -10.02 10.28 -10.33
C GLN A 62 -8.90 9.83 -9.37
N SER A 63 -7.66 10.28 -9.58
CA SER A 63 -6.52 9.84 -8.78
C SER A 63 -6.29 10.74 -7.57
N LYS A 64 -6.02 10.15 -6.39
CA LYS A 64 -5.73 10.90 -5.16
C LYS A 64 -4.35 11.57 -5.18
N ILE A 65 -3.37 10.86 -5.74
CA ILE A 65 -1.99 11.32 -5.85
C ILE A 65 -1.54 11.22 -7.32
N ALA A 66 -0.84 12.22 -7.81
CA ALA A 66 -0.11 12.15 -9.08
C ALA A 66 1.41 12.16 -8.82
N ILE A 67 2.10 11.12 -9.26
CA ILE A 67 3.56 11.05 -9.22
C ILE A 67 4.08 11.32 -10.64
N ILE A 68 5.00 12.27 -10.76
CA ILE A 68 5.55 12.70 -12.05
C ILE A 68 7.04 12.35 -12.09
N VAL A 69 7.45 11.48 -13.01
CA VAL A 69 8.86 11.13 -13.23
C VAL A 69 9.41 11.95 -14.38
N PHE A 70 10.02 13.07 -14.03
CA PHE A 70 10.73 13.92 -14.97
C PHE A 70 12.06 13.27 -15.36
N SER A 71 12.27 13.13 -16.67
CA SER A 71 13.45 12.50 -17.28
C SER A 71 13.89 13.32 -18.48
N LYS A 72 15.07 12.99 -19.04
CA LYS A 72 15.74 13.78 -20.09
C LYS A 72 14.83 14.15 -21.27
N ASN A 73 13.94 13.25 -21.71
CA ASN A 73 13.06 13.47 -22.85
C ASN A 73 11.59 13.68 -22.46
N TYR A 74 11.29 13.96 -21.18
CA TYR A 74 9.92 14.22 -20.74
C TYR A 74 9.32 15.43 -21.46
N GLY A 75 10.08 16.53 -21.53
CA GLY A 75 9.67 17.77 -22.21
C GLY A 75 9.58 17.68 -23.73
N ASN A 76 9.94 16.55 -24.33
CA ASN A 76 9.88 16.33 -25.78
C ASN A 76 8.58 15.63 -26.20
N SER A 77 7.67 15.39 -25.24
CA SER A 77 6.44 14.62 -25.43
C SER A 77 5.24 15.52 -25.15
N ALA A 78 4.51 15.93 -26.21
CA ALA A 78 3.33 16.77 -26.08
C ALA A 78 2.29 16.13 -25.16
N TRP A 79 2.23 14.80 -25.18
CA TRP A 79 1.39 14.00 -24.31
C TRP A 79 1.75 14.17 -22.82
N CYS A 80 3.03 14.01 -22.46
CA CYS A 80 3.48 14.18 -21.08
C CYS A 80 3.25 15.64 -20.60
N LEU A 81 3.41 16.62 -21.49
CA LEU A 81 3.17 18.02 -21.17
C LEU A 81 1.68 18.34 -20.96
N ARG A 82 0.79 17.73 -21.76
CA ARG A 82 -0.67 17.83 -21.57
C ARG A 82 -1.12 17.18 -20.27
N GLU A 83 -0.60 15.99 -19.94
CA GLU A 83 -0.82 15.36 -18.63
C GLU A 83 -0.38 16.28 -17.49
N LEU A 84 0.82 16.86 -17.59
CA LEU A 84 1.36 17.75 -16.56
C LEU A 84 0.45 18.96 -16.32
N VAL A 85 -0.03 19.61 -17.40
CA VAL A 85 -0.99 20.72 -17.29
C VAL A 85 -2.24 20.25 -16.57
N LYS A 86 -2.81 19.09 -16.95
CA LYS A 86 -4.01 18.56 -16.32
C LYS A 86 -3.80 18.24 -14.84
N ILE A 87 -2.71 17.58 -14.48
CA ILE A 87 -2.34 17.26 -13.10
C ILE A 87 -2.27 18.53 -12.26
N LEU A 88 -1.63 19.60 -12.76
CA LEU A 88 -1.52 20.85 -12.03
C LEU A 88 -2.86 21.58 -11.90
N GLN A 89 -3.76 21.45 -12.88
CA GLN A 89 -5.14 21.93 -12.76
C GLN A 89 -5.89 21.16 -11.65
N CYS A 90 -5.77 19.82 -11.61
CA CYS A 90 -6.38 18.98 -10.58
C CYS A 90 -5.81 19.30 -9.19
N ARG A 91 -4.50 19.54 -9.08
CA ARG A 91 -3.86 20.02 -7.84
C ARG A 91 -4.47 21.34 -7.36
N ALA A 92 -4.67 22.29 -8.26
CA ALA A 92 -5.19 23.61 -7.91
C ALA A 92 -6.69 23.59 -7.56
N ARG A 93 -7.48 22.74 -8.22
CA ARG A 93 -8.96 22.69 -8.05
C ARG A 93 -9.40 21.75 -6.94
N ASN A 94 -8.77 20.57 -6.85
CA ASN A 94 -9.24 19.45 -6.03
C ASN A 94 -8.25 19.06 -4.93
N ASN A 95 -7.20 19.86 -4.69
CA ASN A 95 -6.12 19.57 -3.74
C ASN A 95 -5.42 18.21 -3.97
N GLN A 96 -5.42 17.71 -5.21
CA GLN A 96 -4.70 16.49 -5.57
C GLN A 96 -3.22 16.61 -5.17
N LEU A 97 -2.68 15.62 -4.45
CA LEU A 97 -1.27 15.64 -4.06
C LEU A 97 -0.39 15.34 -5.27
N VAL A 98 0.68 16.10 -5.43
CA VAL A 98 1.64 15.96 -6.53
C VAL A 98 3.03 15.69 -5.97
N ILE A 99 3.65 14.60 -6.42
CA ILE A 99 5.01 14.19 -6.03
C ILE A 99 5.91 14.18 -7.27
N PRO A 100 6.76 15.20 -7.46
CA PRO A 100 7.72 15.18 -8.57
C PRO A 100 8.94 14.34 -8.21
N ILE A 101 9.45 13.61 -9.21
CA ILE A 101 10.70 12.86 -9.17
C ILE A 101 11.57 13.36 -10.31
N PHE A 102 12.71 13.95 -9.98
CA PHE A 102 13.69 14.45 -10.94
C PHE A 102 14.72 13.35 -11.21
N TYR A 103 14.44 12.51 -12.23
CA TYR A 103 15.23 11.33 -12.55
C TYR A 103 16.37 11.66 -13.53
N LYS A 104 17.60 11.73 -13.00
CA LYS A 104 18.85 11.97 -13.74
C LYS A 104 18.80 13.22 -14.62
N ILE A 105 18.16 14.27 -14.09
CA ILE A 105 18.06 15.59 -14.69
C ILE A 105 18.24 16.67 -13.63
N GLU A 106 18.63 17.87 -14.06
CA GLU A 106 18.59 19.04 -13.19
C GLU A 106 17.24 19.75 -13.30
N LYS A 107 16.82 20.45 -12.23
CA LYS A 107 15.56 21.23 -12.27
C LYS A 107 15.60 22.37 -13.29
N SER A 108 16.79 22.89 -13.59
CA SER A 108 17.07 23.86 -14.65
C SER A 108 16.65 23.36 -16.03
N ASP A 109 16.82 22.06 -16.29
CA ASP A 109 16.52 21.43 -17.58
C ASP A 109 15.01 21.42 -17.88
N LEU A 110 14.17 21.44 -16.84
CA LEU A 110 12.72 21.43 -17.01
C LEU A 110 12.14 22.75 -17.47
N LYS A 111 12.85 23.87 -17.36
CA LYS A 111 12.26 25.20 -17.61
C LYS A 111 12.10 25.55 -19.08
N LYS A 112 12.52 24.69 -20.01
CA LYS A 112 12.53 24.99 -21.44
C LYS A 112 11.76 23.95 -22.23
N VAL A 113 10.71 24.40 -22.92
CA VAL A 113 10.05 23.60 -23.94
C VAL A 113 10.83 23.77 -25.25
N HIS A 114 11.36 22.66 -25.75
CA HIS A 114 12.11 22.65 -26.99
C HIS A 114 11.14 22.60 -28.19
N ARG A 115 10.80 23.79 -28.71
CA ARG A 115 9.77 23.99 -29.77
C ARG A 115 9.93 23.09 -31.00
N TYR A 116 11.17 22.73 -31.36
CA TYR A 116 11.46 21.90 -32.53
C TYR A 116 10.94 20.44 -32.43
N PHE A 117 10.53 19.97 -31.25
CA PHE A 117 9.89 18.65 -31.10
C PHE A 117 8.40 18.64 -31.47
N PHE A 118 7.80 19.79 -31.75
CA PHE A 118 6.36 19.94 -31.92
C PHE A 118 6.00 20.49 -33.29
N THR A 119 5.04 19.85 -33.96
CA THR A 119 4.43 20.34 -35.19
C THR A 119 2.94 20.59 -34.92
N HIS A 120 2.39 21.70 -35.43
CA HIS A 120 0.96 22.05 -35.28
C HIS A 120 0.51 22.30 -33.82
N VAL A 121 1.34 22.99 -33.03
CA VAL A 121 1.02 23.40 -31.65
C VAL A 121 0.91 24.92 -31.59
N THR A 122 -0.06 25.45 -30.83
CA THR A 122 -0.26 26.90 -30.69
C THR A 122 0.72 27.51 -29.67
N GLU A 123 1.01 28.81 -29.79
CA GLU A 123 1.84 29.51 -28.80
C GLU A 123 1.21 29.50 -27.39
N ASP A 124 -0.13 29.51 -27.31
CA ASP A 124 -0.86 29.38 -26.04
C ASP A 124 -0.61 28.02 -25.38
N GLU A 125 -0.60 26.94 -26.15
CA GLU A 125 -0.34 25.60 -25.65
C GLU A 125 1.11 25.47 -25.15
N ILE A 126 2.08 25.98 -25.91
CA ILE A 126 3.50 26.04 -25.48
C ILE A 126 3.65 26.84 -24.19
N SER A 127 3.03 28.02 -24.12
CA SER A 127 3.08 28.88 -22.92
C SER A 127 2.50 28.16 -21.70
N SER A 128 1.41 27.40 -21.88
CA SER A 128 0.82 26.59 -20.81
C SER A 128 1.77 25.51 -20.31
N TRP A 129 2.53 24.88 -21.21
CA TRP A 129 3.51 23.84 -20.87
C TRP A 129 4.70 24.41 -20.11
N GLU A 130 5.22 25.56 -20.55
CA GLU A 130 6.33 26.26 -19.86
C GLU A 130 5.92 26.67 -18.43
N ALA A 131 4.71 27.22 -18.27
CA ALA A 131 4.16 27.56 -16.96
C ALA A 131 3.98 26.33 -16.05
N ALA A 132 3.51 25.22 -16.61
CA ALA A 132 3.32 23.96 -15.91
C ALA A 132 4.67 23.36 -15.44
N LEU A 133 5.67 23.32 -16.31
CA LEU A 133 7.01 22.86 -15.96
C LEU A 133 7.67 23.73 -14.89
N ALA A 134 7.55 25.06 -15.01
CA ALA A 134 8.04 26.00 -14.01
C ALA A 134 7.38 25.75 -12.65
N THR A 135 6.05 25.59 -12.63
CA THR A 135 5.29 25.30 -11.41
C THR A 135 5.72 23.97 -10.78
N ALA A 136 5.83 22.91 -11.58
CA ALA A 136 6.21 21.59 -11.09
C ALA A 136 7.65 21.54 -10.56
N SER A 137 8.58 22.29 -11.16
CA SER A 137 9.98 22.39 -10.70
C SER A 137 10.12 22.96 -9.28
N ASN A 138 9.17 23.82 -8.88
CA ASN A 138 9.12 24.45 -7.57
C ASN A 138 8.45 23.58 -6.50
N ILE A 139 7.85 22.43 -6.87
CA ILE A 139 7.30 21.47 -5.91
C ILE A 139 8.46 20.68 -5.30
N SER A 140 8.42 20.51 -3.97
CA SER A 140 9.35 19.63 -3.26
C SER A 140 9.12 18.17 -3.66
N GLY A 141 10.19 17.46 -3.98
CA GLY A 141 10.13 16.05 -4.33
C GLY A 141 11.50 15.42 -4.37
N TYR A 142 11.59 14.27 -5.03
CA TYR A 142 12.77 13.40 -4.97
C TYR A 142 13.72 13.70 -6.12
N VAL A 143 15.03 13.72 -5.85
CA VAL A 143 16.07 13.89 -6.86
C VAL A 143 16.85 12.58 -6.97
N VAL A 144 16.92 12.04 -8.18
CA VAL A 144 17.70 10.84 -8.48
C VAL A 144 18.89 11.27 -9.32
N ASN A 145 20.09 11.18 -8.76
CA ASN A 145 21.33 11.45 -9.49
C ASN A 145 22.31 10.28 -9.30
N GLU A 146 23.37 10.24 -10.11
CA GLU A 146 24.35 9.14 -10.10
C GLU A 146 25.10 9.00 -8.76
N THR A 147 25.12 10.06 -7.95
CA THR A 147 25.76 10.12 -6.64
C THR A 147 24.79 9.91 -5.46
N SER A 148 23.50 9.72 -5.72
CA SER A 148 22.45 9.69 -4.70
C SER A 148 22.24 8.28 -4.11
N THR A 149 21.32 8.20 -3.16
CA THR A 149 20.81 6.94 -2.59
C THR A 149 20.52 5.91 -3.70
N PRO A 150 20.87 4.62 -3.52
CA PRO A 150 20.59 3.59 -4.51
C PRO A 150 19.12 3.62 -4.97
N GLU A 151 18.88 3.55 -6.28
CA GLU A 151 17.53 3.67 -6.87
C GLU A 151 16.53 2.71 -6.23
N ALA A 152 16.96 1.50 -5.85
CA ALA A 152 16.12 0.51 -5.19
C ALA A 152 15.59 0.98 -3.82
N ARG A 153 16.46 1.58 -2.98
CA ARG A 153 16.04 2.14 -1.68
C ARG A 153 15.11 3.33 -1.88
N LEU A 154 15.44 4.20 -2.83
CA LEU A 154 14.60 5.36 -3.13
C LEU A 154 13.20 4.97 -3.60
N VAL A 155 13.09 3.92 -4.42
CA VAL A 155 11.80 3.36 -4.83
C VAL A 155 10.97 2.89 -3.63
N ASP A 156 11.60 2.16 -2.70
CA ASP A 156 10.92 1.71 -1.48
C ASP A 156 10.48 2.90 -0.60
N ASP A 157 11.34 3.90 -0.43
CA ASP A 157 11.05 5.11 0.34
C ASP A 157 9.89 5.90 -0.25
N ILE A 158 9.86 6.09 -1.58
CA ILE A 158 8.75 6.76 -2.28
C ILE A 158 7.46 5.97 -2.08
N ALA A 159 7.50 4.63 -2.16
CA ALA A 159 6.32 3.81 -1.96
C ALA A 159 5.80 3.87 -0.50
N ILE A 160 6.70 3.95 0.49
CA ILE A 160 6.35 4.17 1.91
C ILE A 160 5.68 5.54 2.10
N ASP A 161 6.30 6.60 1.57
CA ASP A 161 5.80 7.97 1.68
C ASP A 161 4.44 8.13 0.99
N THR A 162 4.28 7.54 -0.19
CA THR A 162 3.01 7.53 -0.94
C THR A 162 1.91 6.83 -0.14
N PHE A 163 2.21 5.68 0.47
CA PHE A 163 1.25 4.98 1.33
C PHE A 163 0.79 5.83 2.52
N LYS A 164 1.73 6.50 3.19
CA LYS A 164 1.42 7.39 4.33
C LYS A 164 0.52 8.54 3.88
N LYS A 165 0.87 9.22 2.79
CA LYS A 165 0.06 10.30 2.21
C LYS A 165 -1.35 9.85 1.82
N LEU A 166 -1.51 8.65 1.27
CA LEU A 166 -2.84 8.10 0.96
C LEU A 166 -3.69 7.88 2.21
N ASN A 167 -3.08 7.40 3.30
CA ASN A 167 -3.78 7.25 4.58
C ASN A 167 -4.16 8.61 5.18
N ASP A 168 -3.30 9.63 5.05
CA ASP A 168 -3.61 10.99 5.51
C ASP A 168 -4.74 11.64 4.70
N LEU A 169 -4.90 11.24 3.43
CA LEU A 169 -5.97 11.68 2.53
C LEU A 169 -7.28 10.90 2.71
N ALA A 170 -7.26 9.75 3.37
CA ALA A 170 -8.48 9.03 3.65
C ALA A 170 -9.39 9.96 4.47
N PRO A 171 -10.65 10.21 4.04
CA PRO A 171 -11.56 10.98 4.87
C PRO A 171 -11.58 10.31 6.24
N ILE A 172 -11.44 11.12 7.29
CA ILE A 172 -11.78 10.68 8.64
C ILE A 172 -13.24 10.30 8.53
N GLY A 173 -13.51 9.01 8.32
CA GLY A 173 -14.82 8.43 8.15
C GLY A 173 -15.58 8.45 9.47
N ASN A 174 -15.80 9.65 9.99
CA ASN A 174 -16.62 9.91 11.14
C ASN A 174 -17.94 10.49 10.66
N GLU A 175 -18.76 9.62 10.08
CA GLU A 175 -20.21 9.76 10.11
C GLU A 175 -20.81 8.34 10.04
N GLY A 176 -20.69 7.64 11.18
CA GLY A 176 -21.35 6.34 11.38
C GLY A 176 -20.79 5.44 12.48
N LEU A 177 -19.55 5.67 12.97
CA LEU A 177 -18.88 4.72 13.87
C LEU A 177 -18.19 5.38 15.06
N VAL A 178 -18.91 6.22 15.83
CA VAL A 178 -18.45 6.75 17.13
C VAL A 178 -17.91 5.63 18.07
N GLY A 179 -18.30 4.37 17.81
CA GLY A 179 -17.79 3.19 18.50
C GLY A 179 -16.63 2.41 17.83
N VAL A 180 -16.33 2.49 16.53
CA VAL A 180 -15.24 1.65 15.93
C VAL A 180 -13.92 2.38 15.94
N GLU A 181 -13.91 3.67 15.59
CA GLU A 181 -12.70 4.47 15.52
C GLU A 181 -11.99 4.56 16.88
N SER A 182 -12.75 4.83 17.93
CA SER A 182 -12.26 4.81 19.32
C SER A 182 -11.70 3.44 19.74
N ARG A 183 -12.26 2.33 19.24
CA ARG A 183 -11.74 0.98 19.52
C ARG A 183 -10.46 0.70 18.75
N LEU A 184 -10.35 1.19 17.52
CA LEU A 184 -9.12 1.10 16.72
C LEU A 184 -7.99 1.85 17.41
N GLU A 185 -8.21 3.09 17.86
CA GLU A 185 -7.18 3.85 18.59
C GLU A 185 -6.69 3.13 19.86
N ILE A 186 -7.59 2.48 20.61
CA ILE A 186 -7.22 1.67 21.78
C ILE A 186 -6.36 0.48 21.35
N LEU A 187 -6.78 -0.26 20.32
CA LEU A 187 -6.05 -1.42 19.81
C LEU A 187 -4.66 -1.04 19.27
N GLU A 188 -4.57 0.08 18.56
CA GLU A 188 -3.30 0.63 18.09
C GLU A 188 -2.37 0.93 19.25
N LYS A 189 -2.85 1.65 20.28
CA LYS A 189 -2.08 1.93 21.49
C LYS A 189 -1.60 0.64 22.16
N LEU A 190 -2.48 -0.36 22.28
CA LEU A 190 -2.12 -1.67 22.85
C LEU A 190 -1.10 -2.44 22.00
N LEU A 191 -1.01 -2.17 20.71
CA LEU A 191 0.03 -2.74 19.84
C LEU A 191 1.30 -1.89 19.82
N THR A 192 1.24 -0.60 20.11
CA THR A 192 2.41 0.29 20.12
C THR A 192 3.08 0.42 21.49
N CYS A 193 2.39 0.12 22.59
CA CYS A 193 2.93 0.28 23.95
C CYS A 193 3.87 -0.86 24.39
N ASP A 194 5.07 -0.44 24.82
CA ASP A 194 5.93 -0.95 25.91
C ASP A 194 7.23 -1.69 25.60
N GLU A 195 7.46 -2.28 24.43
CA GLU A 195 8.78 -2.87 24.16
C GLU A 195 9.06 -2.78 22.66
N LEU A 196 9.93 -1.83 22.27
CA LEU A 196 10.32 -1.59 20.88
C LEU A 196 10.84 -2.87 20.19
N ASP A 197 11.32 -3.85 20.97
CA ASP A 197 12.01 -5.05 20.48
C ASP A 197 11.28 -6.38 20.78
N SER A 198 10.01 -6.38 21.20
CA SER A 198 9.26 -7.63 21.40
C SER A 198 8.10 -7.85 20.42
N VAL A 199 7.73 -9.12 20.24
CA VAL A 199 6.55 -9.53 19.45
C VAL A 199 5.32 -9.31 20.33
N GLN A 200 4.44 -8.40 19.91
CA GLN A 200 3.21 -8.12 20.65
C GLN A 200 2.04 -8.91 20.06
N ILE A 201 1.29 -9.56 20.94
CA ILE A 201 0.13 -10.38 20.58
C ILE A 201 -1.10 -9.78 21.24
N ILE A 202 -2.15 -9.56 20.45
CA ILE A 202 -3.45 -9.12 20.96
C ILE A 202 -4.57 -10.06 20.50
N GLY A 203 -5.40 -10.47 21.45
CA GLY A 203 -6.61 -11.22 21.19
C GLY A 203 -7.84 -10.33 21.24
N ILE A 204 -8.55 -10.18 20.13
CA ILE A 204 -9.88 -9.57 20.06
C ILE A 204 -10.90 -10.67 20.40
N ILE A 205 -11.54 -10.55 21.56
CA ILE A 205 -12.40 -11.57 22.15
C ILE A 205 -13.83 -11.08 22.19
N GLY A 206 -14.79 -11.93 21.82
CA GLY A 206 -16.21 -11.56 21.85
C GLY A 206 -17.11 -12.60 21.18
N MET A 207 -18.41 -12.45 21.38
CA MET A 207 -19.41 -13.39 20.83
C MET A 207 -19.41 -13.43 19.29
N GLY A 208 -20.06 -14.43 18.71
CA GLY A 208 -20.29 -14.47 17.26
C GLY A 208 -21.10 -13.26 16.77
N GLY A 209 -20.83 -12.76 15.56
CA GLY A 209 -21.60 -11.66 14.96
C GLY A 209 -21.32 -10.25 15.49
N ILE A 210 -20.52 -10.09 16.54
CA ILE A 210 -20.24 -8.79 17.19
C ILE A 210 -19.26 -7.88 16.42
N GLY A 211 -18.75 -8.31 15.26
CA GLY A 211 -17.84 -7.52 14.42
C GLY A 211 -16.34 -7.65 14.72
N LYS A 212 -15.87 -8.75 15.35
CA LYS A 212 -14.44 -8.99 15.61
C LYS A 212 -13.59 -8.99 14.33
N THR A 213 -14.03 -9.74 13.32
CA THR A 213 -13.35 -9.86 12.03
C THR A 213 -13.27 -8.51 11.35
N THR A 214 -14.36 -7.73 11.37
CA THR A 214 -14.39 -6.37 10.84
C THR A 214 -13.41 -5.45 11.56
N LEU A 215 -13.36 -5.49 12.90
CA LEU A 215 -12.41 -4.68 13.66
C LEU A 215 -10.96 -5.06 13.39
N ALA A 216 -10.67 -6.35 13.27
CA ALA A 216 -9.33 -6.84 12.92
C ALA A 216 -8.91 -6.44 11.49
N ASP A 217 -9.86 -6.46 10.54
CA ASP A 217 -9.63 -6.07 9.15
C ASP A 217 -9.35 -4.56 9.03
N CYS A 218 -10.16 -3.72 9.69
CA CYS A 218 -9.92 -2.27 9.76
C CYS A 218 -8.55 -1.97 10.39
N LEU A 219 -8.20 -2.62 11.49
CA LEU A 219 -6.91 -2.45 12.16
C LEU A 219 -5.74 -2.90 11.26
N TYR A 220 -5.91 -4.03 10.56
CA TYR A 220 -4.93 -4.53 9.62
C TYR A 220 -4.68 -3.55 8.48
N GLY A 221 -5.73 -3.04 7.84
CA GLY A 221 -5.62 -2.06 6.76
C GLY A 221 -4.85 -0.81 7.17
N ARG A 222 -5.16 -0.28 8.36
CA ARG A 222 -4.54 0.94 8.90
C ARG A 222 -3.06 0.76 9.26
N MET A 223 -2.71 -0.39 9.84
CA MET A 223 -1.35 -0.61 10.35
C MET A 223 -0.41 -1.23 9.32
N ARG A 224 -0.91 -1.95 8.30
CA ARG A 224 -0.10 -2.77 7.38
C ARG A 224 1.12 -2.07 6.79
N GLY A 225 1.01 -0.79 6.41
CA GLY A 225 2.14 -0.09 5.80
C GLY A 225 3.30 0.24 6.73
N GLN A 226 3.15 0.04 8.04
CA GLN A 226 4.20 0.21 9.05
C GLN A 226 5.09 -1.04 9.22
N PHE A 227 4.85 -2.08 8.42
CA PHE A 227 5.47 -3.40 8.49
C PHE A 227 6.06 -3.81 7.13
N ASP A 228 7.07 -4.67 7.15
CA ASP A 228 7.77 -5.19 5.96
C ASP A 228 6.94 -6.24 5.20
N GLY A 229 5.90 -6.76 5.85
CA GLY A 229 4.97 -7.73 5.30
C GLY A 229 3.79 -7.95 6.23
N GLY A 230 2.69 -8.42 5.65
CA GLY A 230 1.53 -8.79 6.44
C GLY A 230 0.71 -9.90 5.80
N CYS A 231 -0.01 -10.63 6.65
CA CYS A 231 -0.89 -11.69 6.22
C CYS A 231 -2.15 -11.69 7.08
N PHE A 232 -3.30 -11.67 6.39
CA PHE A 232 -4.61 -11.89 7.01
C PHE A 232 -5.07 -13.31 6.68
N LEU A 233 -5.04 -14.20 7.66
CA LEU A 233 -5.61 -15.55 7.54
C LEU A 233 -7.05 -15.53 8.03
N SER A 234 -7.98 -15.44 7.10
CA SER A 234 -9.42 -15.51 7.37
C SER A 234 -9.89 -16.92 7.74
N ASN A 235 -10.90 -17.00 8.62
CA ASN A 235 -11.62 -18.24 8.96
C ASN A 235 -10.70 -19.44 9.28
N VAL A 236 -9.73 -19.26 10.18
CA VAL A 236 -8.74 -20.30 10.56
C VAL A 236 -9.42 -21.58 11.04
N ARG A 237 -10.48 -21.47 11.85
CA ARG A 237 -11.27 -22.62 12.29
C ARG A 237 -11.82 -23.45 11.13
N GLU A 238 -12.42 -22.80 10.14
CA GLU A 238 -13.04 -23.50 9.01
C GLU A 238 -11.99 -24.07 8.06
N ASN A 239 -10.98 -23.26 7.72
CA ASN A 239 -9.95 -23.64 6.77
C ASN A 239 -9.04 -24.76 7.30
N SER A 240 -8.74 -24.77 8.61
CA SER A 240 -7.98 -25.86 9.23
C SER A 240 -8.73 -27.19 9.20
N GLY A 241 -10.06 -27.18 9.33
CA GLY A 241 -10.89 -28.36 9.21
C GLY A 241 -11.03 -28.88 7.77
N ARG A 242 -11.10 -27.97 6.78
CA ARG A 242 -11.26 -28.34 5.36
C ARG A 242 -9.96 -28.78 4.69
N ASN A 243 -8.88 -28.02 4.88
CA ASN A 243 -7.63 -28.16 4.11
C ASN A 243 -6.42 -28.53 4.98
N GLY A 244 -6.61 -28.66 6.30
CA GLY A 244 -5.54 -28.91 7.24
C GLY A 244 -4.73 -27.66 7.63
N LEU A 245 -3.98 -27.78 8.72
CA LEU A 245 -3.13 -26.70 9.23
C LEU A 245 -1.91 -26.42 8.34
N GLU A 246 -1.41 -27.45 7.65
CA GLU A 246 -0.25 -27.31 6.76
C GLU A 246 -0.56 -26.36 5.58
N SER A 247 -1.76 -26.45 4.99
CA SER A 247 -2.21 -25.54 3.94
C SER A 247 -2.26 -24.09 4.41
N LEU A 248 -2.74 -23.85 5.64
CA LEU A 248 -2.76 -22.52 6.24
C LEU A 248 -1.35 -21.98 6.50
N LEU A 249 -0.43 -22.84 6.94
CA LEU A 249 0.97 -22.48 7.15
C LEU A 249 1.67 -22.14 5.82
N GLN A 250 1.41 -22.92 4.76
CA GLN A 250 1.89 -22.62 3.41
C GLN A 250 1.39 -21.27 2.91
N LYS A 251 0.09 -20.99 3.10
CA LYS A 251 -0.49 -19.69 2.77
C LYS A 251 0.15 -18.55 3.58
N LEU A 252 0.39 -18.76 4.86
CA LEU A 252 1.05 -17.79 5.73
C LEU A 252 2.45 -17.45 5.22
N PHE A 253 3.29 -18.46 5.02
CA PHE A 253 4.68 -18.27 4.63
C PHE A 253 4.82 -17.70 3.22
N SER A 254 4.07 -18.23 2.25
CA SER A 254 4.09 -17.68 0.89
C SER A 254 3.69 -16.20 0.84
N THR A 255 2.70 -15.80 1.64
CA THR A 255 2.27 -14.40 1.74
C THR A 255 3.32 -13.52 2.42
N LEU A 256 3.86 -13.92 3.57
CA LEU A 256 4.84 -13.13 4.34
C LEU A 256 6.20 -13.02 3.65
N LEU A 257 6.60 -14.08 2.92
CA LEU A 257 7.88 -14.15 2.22
C LEU A 257 7.80 -13.67 0.77
N ASN A 258 6.58 -13.44 0.26
CA ASN A 258 6.29 -13.10 -1.13
C ASN A 258 6.92 -14.11 -2.11
N ASP A 259 6.78 -15.39 -1.77
CA ASP A 259 7.44 -16.52 -2.41
C ASP A 259 6.37 -17.53 -2.79
N ARG A 260 6.02 -17.58 -4.08
CA ARG A 260 4.88 -18.35 -4.59
C ARG A 260 5.19 -19.83 -4.81
N ASP A 261 6.47 -20.18 -4.86
CA ASP A 261 6.97 -21.54 -5.14
C ASP A 261 7.41 -22.25 -3.84
N LEU A 262 6.82 -21.86 -2.72
CA LEU A 262 7.26 -22.26 -1.39
C LEU A 262 6.72 -23.65 -1.03
N GLU A 263 7.46 -24.70 -1.37
CA GLU A 263 7.17 -26.08 -0.93
C GLU A 263 7.65 -26.30 0.51
N ILE A 264 6.72 -26.34 1.47
CA ILE A 264 7.02 -26.63 2.89
C ILE A 264 7.42 -28.11 3.10
N GLY A 265 7.09 -28.99 2.15
CA GLY A 265 7.32 -30.45 2.22
C GLY A 265 8.67 -30.95 1.70
N ALA A 266 9.59 -30.09 1.28
CA ALA A 266 10.91 -30.52 0.80
C ALA A 266 11.75 -31.16 1.93
N PRO A 267 12.52 -32.25 1.67
CA PRO A 267 13.38 -32.86 2.68
C PRO A 267 14.50 -31.89 3.09
N GLY A 268 14.79 -31.80 4.39
CA GLY A 268 15.87 -30.97 4.96
C GLY A 268 15.39 -29.71 5.69
N ASN A 269 16.32 -28.84 6.09
CA ASN A 269 16.17 -27.68 7.00
C ASN A 269 15.23 -26.54 6.50
N ALA A 270 14.16 -26.85 5.75
CA ALA A 270 13.22 -25.90 5.15
C ALA A 270 12.58 -24.99 6.22
N HIS A 271 12.15 -25.57 7.33
CA HIS A 271 11.62 -24.81 8.47
C HIS A 271 12.64 -23.78 8.97
N GLU A 272 13.88 -24.18 9.25
CA GLU A 272 14.94 -23.28 9.72
C GLU A 272 15.24 -22.13 8.73
N ARG A 273 15.17 -22.41 7.43
CA ARG A 273 15.33 -21.39 6.38
C ARG A 273 14.19 -20.37 6.40
N PHE A 274 12.94 -20.80 6.57
CA PHE A 274 11.79 -19.91 6.69
C PHE A 274 11.84 -19.09 7.97
N GLU A 275 12.20 -19.72 9.09
CA GLU A 275 12.40 -19.05 10.37
C GLU A 275 13.39 -17.89 10.25
N ARG A 276 14.54 -18.13 9.61
CA ARG A 276 15.57 -17.09 9.43
C ARG A 276 15.07 -15.91 8.61
N ARG A 277 14.25 -16.16 7.57
CA ARG A 277 13.69 -15.11 6.71
C ARG A 277 12.54 -14.34 7.38
N LEU A 278 11.72 -15.02 8.18
CA LEU A 278 10.66 -14.36 8.95
C LEU A 278 11.25 -13.51 10.09
N LYS A 279 12.32 -13.99 10.74
CA LYS A 279 13.09 -13.26 11.75
C LYS A 279 13.81 -12.02 11.22
N SER A 280 13.89 -11.79 9.91
CA SER A 280 14.53 -10.59 9.36
C SER A 280 13.52 -9.50 8.97
N LYS A 281 12.23 -9.68 9.25
CA LYS A 281 11.14 -8.79 8.81
C LYS A 281 10.21 -8.43 9.95
N LYS A 282 9.81 -7.16 10.02
CA LYS A 282 8.79 -6.69 10.95
C LYS A 282 7.43 -7.01 10.35
N LEU A 283 6.68 -7.94 10.93
CA LEU A 283 5.47 -8.50 10.30
C LEU A 283 4.19 -8.15 11.06
N LEU A 284 3.09 -7.94 10.33
CA LEU A 284 1.74 -7.80 10.86
C LEU A 284 0.87 -9.01 10.44
N ILE A 285 0.45 -9.81 11.40
CA ILE A 285 -0.26 -11.06 11.13
C ILE A 285 -1.63 -11.01 11.80
N VAL A 286 -2.68 -11.38 11.06
CA VAL A 286 -4.02 -11.59 11.61
C VAL A 286 -4.43 -13.04 11.47
N LEU A 287 -4.82 -13.66 12.58
CA LEU A 287 -5.40 -15.00 12.64
C LEU A 287 -6.87 -14.86 13.03
N ASP A 288 -7.77 -14.97 12.05
CA ASP A 288 -9.20 -14.73 12.25
C ASP A 288 -9.99 -16.03 12.50
N ASP A 289 -10.93 -15.97 13.44
CA ASP A 289 -11.79 -17.05 13.93
C ASP A 289 -11.00 -18.29 14.38
N VAL A 290 -10.09 -18.09 15.34
CA VAL A 290 -9.32 -19.18 15.98
C VAL A 290 -10.12 -19.80 17.12
N ASN A 291 -10.14 -21.14 17.21
CA ASN A 291 -10.90 -21.87 18.23
C ASN A 291 -10.14 -23.04 18.88
N ASP A 292 -8.89 -23.30 18.51
CA ASP A 292 -8.05 -24.37 19.07
C ASP A 292 -6.63 -23.86 19.33
N GLU A 293 -6.06 -24.22 20.48
CA GLU A 293 -4.67 -23.91 20.84
C GLU A 293 -3.66 -24.51 19.84
N LYS A 294 -4.00 -25.66 19.22
CA LYS A 294 -3.17 -26.29 18.18
C LYS A 294 -3.02 -25.40 16.96
N GLN A 295 -4.07 -24.68 16.56
CA GLN A 295 -4.00 -23.73 15.44
C GLN A 295 -2.97 -22.63 15.73
N ILE A 296 -3.01 -22.07 16.94
CA ILE A 296 -2.10 -21.03 17.39
C ILE A 296 -0.66 -21.55 17.44
N LYS A 297 -0.43 -22.68 18.15
CA LYS A 297 0.90 -23.26 18.29
C LYS A 297 1.54 -23.57 16.94
N TYR A 298 0.76 -24.14 16.02
CA TYR A 298 1.24 -24.53 14.70
C TYR A 298 1.51 -23.31 13.79
N LEU A 299 0.63 -22.31 13.76
CA LEU A 299 0.78 -21.12 12.90
C LEU A 299 1.77 -20.08 13.45
N MET A 300 2.02 -20.08 14.76
CA MET A 300 2.92 -19.12 15.40
C MET A 300 4.30 -19.68 15.71
N GLY A 301 4.50 -21.01 15.63
CA GLY A 301 5.80 -21.62 15.92
C GLY A 301 6.35 -21.27 17.29
N HIS A 302 5.47 -21.17 18.30
CA HIS A 302 5.79 -20.68 19.65
C HIS A 302 6.41 -19.27 19.68
N CYS A 303 6.03 -18.40 18.73
CA CYS A 303 6.53 -17.03 18.58
C CYS A 303 8.03 -16.94 18.27
N LYS A 304 8.70 -18.06 18.01
CA LYS A 304 10.13 -18.07 17.71
C LYS A 304 10.42 -17.59 16.29
N TRP A 305 9.43 -17.55 15.41
CA TRP A 305 9.61 -17.22 13.99
C TRP A 305 9.67 -15.72 13.71
N TYR A 306 9.21 -14.90 14.64
CA TYR A 306 8.98 -13.48 14.40
C TYR A 306 9.96 -12.64 15.20
N GLN A 307 10.52 -11.60 14.58
CA GLN A 307 11.40 -10.66 15.27
C GLN A 307 10.63 -9.66 16.10
N GLY A 308 11.35 -9.02 17.02
CA GLY A 308 10.93 -7.82 17.73
C GLY A 308 10.29 -6.78 16.81
N GLY A 309 9.27 -6.10 17.30
CA GLY A 309 8.50 -5.13 16.52
C GLY A 309 7.39 -5.75 15.66
N SER A 310 7.32 -7.08 15.51
CA SER A 310 6.20 -7.75 14.84
C SER A 310 4.92 -7.72 15.70
N ARG A 311 3.75 -7.77 15.06
CA ARG A 311 2.43 -7.71 15.70
C ARG A 311 1.54 -8.84 15.22
N ILE A 312 0.90 -9.53 16.15
CA ILE A 312 -0.01 -10.63 15.87
C ILE A 312 -1.38 -10.32 16.49
N ILE A 313 -2.40 -10.28 15.66
CA ILE A 313 -3.79 -10.04 16.05
C ILE A 313 -4.53 -11.37 15.89
N ILE A 314 -5.25 -11.79 16.92
CA ILE A 314 -6.04 -13.03 16.92
C ILE A 314 -7.49 -12.66 17.20
N THR A 315 -8.42 -13.10 16.36
CA THR A 315 -9.85 -13.01 16.71
C THR A 315 -10.32 -14.37 17.23
N THR A 316 -11.00 -14.37 18.38
CA THR A 316 -11.48 -15.61 19.01
C THR A 316 -12.72 -15.35 19.85
N ARG A 317 -13.44 -16.42 20.18
CA ARG A 317 -14.52 -16.40 21.18
C ARG A 317 -14.04 -16.89 22.55
N ASP A 318 -12.88 -17.54 22.61
CA ASP A 318 -12.32 -18.15 23.81
C ASP A 318 -11.11 -17.36 24.30
N SER A 319 -11.28 -16.70 25.46
CA SER A 319 -10.21 -15.93 26.09
C SER A 319 -9.04 -16.80 26.57
N LYS A 320 -9.29 -18.08 26.87
CA LYS A 320 -8.27 -19.01 27.38
C LYS A 320 -7.16 -19.26 26.37
N LEU A 321 -7.48 -19.19 25.07
CA LEU A 321 -6.50 -19.33 23.99
C LEU A 321 -5.46 -18.21 24.01
N ILE A 322 -5.87 -17.01 24.40
CA ILE A 322 -4.98 -15.84 24.49
C ILE A 322 -4.15 -15.90 25.77
N ASP A 323 -4.75 -16.41 26.86
CA ASP A 323 -4.04 -16.64 28.13
C ASP A 323 -2.91 -17.67 27.97
N ALA A 324 -3.15 -18.75 27.22
CA ALA A 324 -2.16 -19.80 26.96
C ALA A 324 -0.88 -19.29 26.28
N ILE A 325 -0.98 -18.21 25.50
CA ILE A 325 0.15 -17.57 24.81
C ILE A 325 0.60 -16.26 25.44
N LYS A 326 0.05 -15.92 26.62
CA LYS A 326 0.34 -14.68 27.36
C LYS A 326 0.12 -13.41 26.51
N GLY A 327 -0.88 -13.44 25.62
CA GLY A 327 -1.24 -12.30 24.79
C GLY A 327 -2.07 -11.25 25.57
N ARG A 328 -2.06 -10.01 25.08
CA ARG A 328 -2.97 -8.96 25.58
C ARG A 328 -4.40 -9.30 25.14
N LYS A 329 -5.37 -9.03 25.99
CA LYS A 329 -6.79 -9.33 25.72
C LYS A 329 -7.55 -8.04 25.50
N TYR A 330 -8.26 -7.95 24.39
CA TYR A 330 -9.23 -6.90 24.12
C TYR A 330 -10.62 -7.52 24.00
N ILE A 331 -11.46 -7.29 25.01
CA ILE A 331 -12.83 -7.78 25.02
C ILE A 331 -13.68 -6.79 24.23
N LEU A 332 -14.25 -7.24 23.12
CA LEU A 332 -15.10 -6.43 22.26
C LEU A 332 -16.50 -6.31 22.90
N PRO A 333 -16.90 -5.13 23.39
CA PRO A 333 -18.20 -4.96 24.02
C PRO A 333 -19.33 -5.00 22.99
N GLN A 334 -20.51 -5.45 23.43
CA GLN A 334 -21.71 -5.36 22.61
C GLN A 334 -21.98 -3.89 22.25
N LEU A 335 -22.39 -3.63 21.00
CA LEU A 335 -22.86 -2.31 20.61
C LEU A 335 -24.17 -2.07 21.36
N ASN A 336 -24.11 -1.23 22.39
CA ASN A 336 -25.31 -0.68 22.98
C ASN A 336 -25.92 0.24 21.93
N TYR A 337 -26.95 -0.23 21.22
CA TYR A 337 -27.86 0.66 20.53
C TYR A 337 -28.49 1.55 21.61
N ARG A 338 -28.10 2.83 21.65
CA ARG A 338 -28.79 3.87 22.39
C ARG A 338 -29.42 4.82 21.41
#